data_AF-A0A7W7K661-F1
#
_entry.id   AF-A0A7W7K661-F1
#
_cell.length_a   1.000
_cell.length_b   1.000
_cell.length_c   1.000
_cell.angle_alpha   90.00
_cell.angle_beta   90.00
_cell.angle_gamma   90.00
#
_symmetry.space_group_name_H-M   'P 1'
#
loop_
_entity.id
_entity.type
_entity.pdbx_description
1 polymer ?
#
loop_
_entity_poly.entity_id
_entity_poly.type
_entity_poly.pdbx_seq_one_letter_code
_entity_poly.pdbx_strand_id
1 'polypeptide(L)'
;MSASDKSDRATHEQSPQAVSAAEAVAIPSAAWDESLRGPRMSDATGKVIFKYQMPVLESFTMELPTGADIIRVQDQGGMFWLWAVVDTDAPLESRQFMAFKTGAAMPRDTNLAYVGFCAVFVQMELGLYIFEVLP
;
A
#
# COMPACT_ATOMS: atom_id res chain seq x y z
N MET A 1 68.11 36.70 3.29
CA MET A 1 67.13 37.38 2.41
C MET A 1 66.08 36.36 2.04
N SER A 2 64.83 36.63 2.40
CA SER A 2 63.66 35.77 2.23
C SER A 2 63.31 35.46 0.78
N ALA A 3 62.73 34.28 0.54
CA ALA A 3 61.48 34.05 -0.20
C ALA A 3 61.19 32.53 -0.19
N SER A 4 60.09 32.09 0.44
CA SER A 4 58.84 31.63 -0.21
C SER A 4 58.91 30.15 -0.64
N ASP A 5 58.30 29.22 0.08
CA ASP A 5 56.85 28.91 0.09
C ASP A 5 56.33 28.46 -1.28
N LYS A 6 56.15 27.14 -1.47
CA LYS A 6 54.83 26.50 -1.66
C LYS A 6 54.92 25.00 -1.94
N SER A 7 54.00 24.30 -1.27
CA SER A 7 53.72 22.88 -1.32
C SER A 7 52.88 22.53 -2.55
N ASP A 8 53.38 21.63 -3.41
CA ASP A 8 52.60 21.00 -4.48
C ASP A 8 52.46 19.49 -4.20
N ARG A 9 51.27 19.05 -3.80
CA ARG A 9 50.84 17.65 -3.88
C ARG A 9 49.42 17.62 -4.43
N ALA A 10 49.31 17.46 -5.74
CA ALA A 10 48.08 17.17 -6.44
C ALA A 10 48.14 15.75 -6.99
N THR A 11 47.29 14.85 -6.48
CA THR A 11 46.74 13.76 -7.29
C THR A 11 45.33 13.49 -6.77
N HIS A 12 44.38 13.68 -7.68
CA HIS A 12 42.95 13.59 -7.48
C HIS A 12 42.50 12.14 -7.20
N GLU A 13 41.88 11.91 -6.04
CA GLU A 13 40.95 10.80 -5.85
C GLU A 13 39.53 11.37 -5.93
N GLN A 14 38.87 11.12 -7.06
CA GLN A 14 37.48 11.49 -7.29
C GLN A 14 36.56 10.59 -6.48
N SER A 15 35.79 11.21 -5.57
CA SER A 15 34.65 10.59 -4.90
C SER A 15 33.51 10.34 -5.92
N PRO A 16 32.83 9.19 -5.90
CA PRO A 16 31.62 9.02 -6.69
C PRO A 16 30.46 9.81 -6.06
N GLN A 17 30.01 10.84 -6.79
CA GLN A 17 28.82 11.62 -6.48
C GLN A 17 27.52 10.82 -6.74
N ALA A 18 26.59 11.00 -5.80
CA ALA A 18 25.14 11.04 -5.97
C ALA A 18 24.47 9.91 -6.78
N VAL A 19 23.93 8.93 -6.06
CA VAL A 19 22.79 8.15 -6.56
C VAL A 19 21.57 9.05 -6.61
N SER A 20 21.14 9.34 -7.84
CA SER A 20 19.91 10.06 -8.17
C SER A 20 18.72 9.41 -7.46
N ALA A 21 18.01 10.18 -6.65
CA ALA A 21 16.71 9.78 -6.14
C ALA A 21 15.81 9.56 -7.36
N ALA A 22 15.30 8.33 -7.49
CA ALA A 22 14.42 7.91 -8.55
C ALA A 22 13.32 8.95 -8.77
N GLU A 23 13.20 9.42 -10.02
CA GLU A 23 12.02 10.13 -10.48
C GLU A 23 10.80 9.34 -10.04
N ALA A 24 9.93 9.98 -9.27
CA ALA A 24 8.60 9.46 -9.02
C ALA A 24 7.92 9.29 -10.38
N VAL A 25 7.90 8.06 -10.87
CA VAL A 25 7.13 7.68 -12.05
C VAL A 25 5.69 8.06 -11.72
N ALA A 26 5.19 9.09 -12.38
CA ALA A 26 3.79 9.45 -12.34
C ALA A 26 3.00 8.24 -12.87
N ILE A 27 2.52 7.40 -11.96
CA ILE A 27 1.63 6.30 -12.29
C ILE A 27 0.38 6.95 -12.88
N PRO A 28 0.00 6.65 -14.13
CA PRO A 28 -1.25 7.15 -14.68
C PRO A 28 -2.35 6.73 -13.73
N SER A 29 -3.10 7.70 -13.19
CA SER A 29 -4.14 7.52 -12.17
C SER A 29 -5.36 6.70 -12.62
N ALA A 30 -5.22 5.87 -13.66
CA ALA A 30 -6.30 5.08 -14.24
C ALA A 30 -5.87 3.70 -14.74
N ALA A 31 -4.59 3.31 -14.63
CA ALA A 31 -4.16 1.99 -15.06
C ALA A 31 -4.57 0.94 -14.01
N TRP A 32 -5.52 0.08 -14.35
CA TRP A 32 -5.90 -1.06 -13.51
C TRP A 32 -4.74 -2.06 -13.45
N ASP A 33 -4.11 -2.21 -12.29
CA ASP A 33 -3.09 -3.23 -12.05
C ASP A 33 -3.75 -4.54 -11.59
N GLU A 34 -3.87 -5.50 -12.50
CA GLU A 34 -4.46 -6.82 -12.20
C GLU A 34 -3.66 -7.62 -11.17
N SER A 35 -2.35 -7.41 -11.08
CA SER A 35 -1.50 -8.13 -10.13
C SER A 35 -1.78 -7.69 -8.69
N LEU A 36 -2.14 -6.42 -8.50
CA LEU A 36 -2.45 -5.83 -7.20
C LEU A 36 -3.94 -5.91 -6.85
N ARG A 37 -4.82 -5.82 -7.85
CA ARG A 37 -6.28 -5.68 -7.62
C ARG A 37 -7.09 -6.91 -7.97
N GLY A 38 -6.50 -7.87 -8.68
CA GLY A 38 -7.21 -8.96 -9.32
C GLY A 38 -7.87 -8.55 -10.65
N PRO A 39 -8.66 -9.43 -11.27
CA PRO A 39 -9.29 -9.14 -12.56
C PRO A 39 -10.29 -7.98 -12.45
N ARG A 40 -10.29 -7.08 -13.43
CA ARG A 40 -11.29 -6.01 -13.51
C ARG A 40 -12.64 -6.61 -13.87
N MET A 41 -13.62 -6.46 -12.98
CA MET A 41 -14.95 -7.05 -13.17
C MET A 41 -15.91 -6.19 -14.02
N SER A 42 -15.57 -4.92 -14.29
CA SER A 42 -16.42 -3.97 -15.03
C SER A 42 -15.64 -2.79 -15.60
N ASP A 43 -16.03 -2.31 -16.79
CA ASP A 43 -15.53 -1.08 -17.43
C ASP A 43 -16.31 0.19 -17.06
N ALA A 44 -17.25 0.10 -16.11
CA ALA A 44 -18.02 1.26 -15.67
C ALA A 44 -17.11 2.37 -15.12
N THR A 45 -17.49 3.62 -15.39
CA THR A 45 -16.81 4.85 -14.95
C THR A 45 -17.71 5.68 -14.02
N GLY A 46 -17.12 6.60 -13.26
CA GLY A 46 -17.78 7.42 -12.24
C GLY A 46 -17.94 6.67 -10.92
N LYS A 47 -19.10 6.81 -10.26
CA LYS A 47 -19.38 6.19 -8.96
C LYS A 47 -19.75 4.71 -9.12
N VAL A 48 -18.84 3.81 -8.76
CA VAL A 48 -18.98 2.37 -8.97
C VAL A 48 -18.58 1.58 -7.73
N ILE A 49 -19.00 0.32 -7.64
CA ILE A 49 -18.50 -0.61 -6.62
C ILE A 49 -17.45 -1.48 -7.27
N PHE A 50 -16.20 -1.38 -6.80
CA PHE A 50 -15.12 -2.25 -7.23
C PHE A 50 -14.80 -3.31 -6.19
N LYS A 51 -14.38 -4.48 -6.69
CA LYS A 51 -13.91 -5.61 -5.89
C LYS A 51 -12.39 -5.69 -6.05
N TYR A 52 -11.69 -5.69 -4.93
CA TYR A 52 -10.23 -5.72 -4.85
C TYR A 52 -9.79 -6.98 -4.13
N GLN A 53 -8.80 -7.66 -4.69
CA GLN A 53 -8.13 -8.73 -3.97
C GLN A 53 -7.19 -8.14 -2.92
N MET A 54 -7.27 -8.65 -1.69
CA MET A 54 -6.37 -8.25 -0.60
C MET A 54 -5.22 -9.26 -0.47
N PRO A 55 -4.00 -8.81 -0.14
CA PRO A 55 -2.93 -9.70 0.29
C PRO A 55 -3.32 -10.46 1.56
N VAL A 56 -2.93 -11.74 1.65
CA VAL A 56 -3.10 -12.55 2.88
C VAL A 56 -1.93 -12.26 3.82
N LEU A 57 -1.87 -11.03 4.35
CA LEU A 57 -0.82 -10.53 5.25
C LEU A 57 -1.43 -9.83 6.48
N GLU A 58 -0.70 -9.80 7.59
CA GLU A 58 -1.15 -9.12 8.82
C GLU A 58 -1.00 -7.59 8.76
N SER A 59 -0.17 -7.08 7.84
CA SER A 59 -0.01 -5.65 7.56
C SER A 59 0.27 -5.50 6.06
N PHE A 60 -0.47 -4.63 5.40
CA PHE A 60 -0.35 -4.41 3.96
C PHE A 60 -0.88 -3.04 3.56
N THR A 61 -0.48 -2.62 2.36
CA THR A 61 -0.93 -1.37 1.74
C THR A 61 -1.66 -1.70 0.44
N MET A 62 -2.73 -0.97 0.14
CA MET A 62 -3.46 -1.06 -1.12
C MET A 62 -3.64 0.32 -1.72
N GLU A 63 -3.54 0.41 -3.04
CA GLU A 63 -3.91 1.61 -3.79
C GLU A 63 -5.41 1.61 -4.05
N LEU A 64 -6.13 2.57 -3.47
CA LEU A 64 -7.57 2.76 -3.70
C LEU A 64 -7.81 4.17 -4.26
N PRO A 65 -8.87 4.39 -5.06
CA PRO A 65 -9.26 5.75 -5.44
C PRO A 65 -9.54 6.61 -4.20
N THR A 66 -9.13 7.87 -4.27
CA THR A 66 -9.29 8.82 -3.17
C THR A 66 -10.76 8.92 -2.75
N GLY A 67 -11.01 8.81 -1.45
CA GLY A 67 -12.37 8.85 -0.91
C GLY A 67 -13.17 7.56 -1.13
N ALA A 68 -12.51 6.44 -1.46
CA ALA A 68 -13.12 5.13 -1.52
C ALA A 68 -13.78 4.75 -0.18
N ASP A 69 -15.06 4.40 -0.23
CA ASP A 69 -15.85 3.99 0.93
C ASP A 69 -15.90 2.45 1.00
N ILE A 70 -15.25 1.87 2.00
CA ILE A 70 -15.14 0.41 2.15
C ILE A 70 -16.45 -0.10 2.76
N ILE A 71 -17.19 -0.89 1.99
CA ILE A 71 -18.53 -1.36 2.38
C ILE A 71 -18.59 -2.85 2.73
N ARG A 72 -17.55 -3.62 2.38
CA ARG A 72 -17.49 -5.05 2.65
C ARG A 72 -16.06 -5.57 2.60
N VAL A 73 -15.73 -6.46 3.53
CA VAL A 73 -14.57 -7.35 3.46
C VAL A 73 -15.06 -8.78 3.68
N GLN A 74 -14.56 -9.72 2.89
CA GLN A 74 -14.91 -11.14 3.01
C GLN A 74 -13.88 -12.05 2.35
N ASP A 75 -13.69 -13.25 2.90
CA ASP A 75 -13.07 -14.36 2.19
C ASP A 75 -14.02 -15.01 1.17
N GLN A 76 -13.52 -15.29 -0.04
CA GLN A 76 -14.22 -16.06 -1.06
C GLN A 76 -13.20 -16.88 -1.86
N GLY A 77 -13.42 -18.20 -1.96
CA GLY A 77 -12.56 -19.09 -2.75
C GLY A 77 -11.12 -19.17 -2.22
N GLY A 78 -10.93 -19.02 -0.91
CA GLY A 78 -9.61 -19.04 -0.27
C GLY A 78 -8.81 -17.73 -0.36
N MET A 79 -9.38 -16.69 -0.98
CA MET A 79 -8.77 -15.37 -1.12
C MET A 79 -9.56 -14.32 -0.33
N PHE A 80 -8.88 -13.24 0.07
CA PHE A 80 -9.51 -12.11 0.74
C PHE A 80 -9.91 -11.05 -0.27
N TRP A 81 -11.09 -10.49 -0.06
CA TRP A 81 -11.68 -9.52 -0.96
C TRP A 81 -12.23 -8.33 -0.19
N LEU A 82 -12.04 -7.15 -0.78
CA LEU A 82 -12.58 -5.87 -0.33
C LEU A 82 -13.48 -5.31 -1.41
N TRP A 83 -14.64 -4.77 -1.03
CA TRP A 83 -15.50 -3.99 -1.90
C TRP A 83 -15.55 -2.57 -1.39
N ALA A 84 -15.34 -1.63 -2.31
CA ALA A 84 -15.46 -0.21 -2.01
C ALA A 84 -16.32 0.49 -3.06
N VAL A 85 -17.10 1.46 -2.60
CA VAL A 85 -17.71 2.46 -3.48
C VAL A 85 -16.63 3.49 -3.80
N VAL A 86 -16.32 3.66 -5.08
CA VAL A 86 -15.22 4.49 -5.55
C VAL A 86 -15.68 5.44 -6.63
N ASP A 87 -14.94 6.53 -6.81
CA ASP A 87 -14.98 7.35 -8.02
C ASP A 87 -13.81 6.93 -8.91
N THR A 88 -14.07 6.43 -10.12
CA THR A 88 -13.02 5.95 -11.03
C THR A 88 -12.13 7.05 -11.58
N ASP A 89 -12.60 8.30 -11.51
CA ASP A 89 -11.87 9.44 -12.05
C ASP A 89 -10.98 10.10 -10.97
N ALA A 90 -11.13 9.67 -9.72
CA ALA A 90 -10.31 10.12 -8.60
C ALA A 90 -8.89 9.51 -8.65
N PRO A 91 -7.85 10.28 -8.24
CA PRO A 91 -6.50 9.75 -8.15
C PRO A 91 -6.42 8.63 -7.10
N LEU A 92 -5.42 7.77 -7.26
CA LEU A 92 -5.15 6.70 -6.29
C LEU A 92 -4.43 7.26 -5.06
N GLU A 93 -4.75 6.70 -3.90
CA GLU A 93 -4.07 6.92 -2.64
C GLU A 93 -3.67 5.58 -1.99
N SER A 94 -2.51 5.57 -1.35
CA SER A 94 -2.03 4.43 -0.57
C SER A 94 -2.77 4.38 0.76
N ARG A 95 -3.49 3.28 1.02
CA ARG A 95 -4.19 3.04 2.29
C ARG A 95 -3.58 1.84 3.00
N GLN A 96 -3.32 2.01 4.29
CA GLN A 96 -2.67 1.00 5.11
C GLN A 96 -3.70 0.21 5.91
N PHE A 97 -3.51 -1.10 5.99
CA PHE A 97 -4.40 -2.02 6.67
C PHE A 97 -3.62 -2.92 7.62
N MET A 98 -4.28 -3.32 8.70
CA MET A 98 -3.78 -4.28 9.68
C MET A 98 -4.83 -5.36 9.93
N ALA A 99 -4.39 -6.61 10.02
CA ALA A 99 -5.23 -7.74 10.35
C ALA A 99 -4.81 -8.35 11.68
N PHE A 100 -5.78 -8.60 12.57
CA PHE A 100 -5.52 -9.17 13.88
C PHE A 100 -6.28 -10.48 14.06
N LYS A 101 -5.66 -11.42 14.78
CA LYS A 101 -6.32 -12.66 15.22
C LYS A 101 -7.01 -12.41 16.56
N THR A 102 -8.00 -13.23 16.89
CA THR A 102 -8.59 -13.23 18.25
C THR A 102 -7.49 -13.44 19.29
N GLY A 103 -7.37 -12.50 20.24
CA GLY A 103 -6.35 -12.55 21.30
C GLY A 103 -4.98 -11.99 20.93
N ALA A 104 -4.77 -11.52 19.70
CA ALA A 104 -3.54 -10.83 19.33
C ALA A 104 -3.47 -9.44 19.99
N ALA A 105 -2.25 -8.99 20.31
CA ALA A 105 -2.02 -7.64 20.79
C ALA A 105 -2.26 -6.63 19.66
N MET A 106 -3.01 -5.57 19.95
CA MET A 106 -3.19 -4.43 19.06
C MET A 106 -2.35 -3.25 19.54
N PRO A 107 -1.77 -2.44 18.63
CA PRO A 107 -1.06 -1.23 19.01
C PRO A 107 -2.03 -0.24 19.68
N ARG A 108 -1.58 0.39 20.77
CA ARG A 108 -2.40 1.34 21.55
C ARG A 108 -2.49 2.72 20.88
N ASP A 109 -1.42 3.11 20.21
CA ASP A 109 -1.22 4.48 19.70
C ASP A 109 -1.47 4.58 18.19
N THR A 110 -2.25 3.65 17.63
CA THR A 110 -2.62 3.63 16.20
C THR A 110 -4.12 3.84 16.07
N ASN A 111 -4.52 4.79 15.23
CA ASN A 111 -5.91 5.05 14.93
C ASN A 111 -6.42 3.99 13.94
N LEU A 112 -7.27 3.07 14.41
CA LEU A 112 -7.72 1.92 13.65
C LEU A 112 -9.24 1.95 13.46
N ALA A 113 -9.68 1.86 12.20
CA ALA A 113 -11.09 1.71 11.85
C ALA A 113 -11.38 0.27 11.41
N TYR A 114 -12.33 -0.39 12.06
CA TYR A 114 -12.72 -1.75 11.66
C TYR A 114 -13.44 -1.75 10.31
N VAL A 115 -12.97 -2.57 9.37
CA VAL A 115 -13.52 -2.65 8.00
C VAL A 115 -14.09 -4.02 7.64
N GLY A 116 -13.80 -5.05 8.44
CA GLY A 116 -14.49 -6.33 8.34
C GLY A 116 -13.65 -7.53 8.78
N PHE A 117 -14.05 -8.71 8.31
CA PHE A 117 -13.53 -9.99 8.79
C PHE A 117 -13.35 -10.96 7.63
N CYS A 118 -12.28 -11.74 7.70
CA CYS A 118 -12.03 -12.88 6.81
C CYS A 118 -11.71 -14.12 7.64
N ALA A 119 -12.28 -15.26 7.27
CA ALA A 119 -11.89 -16.55 7.82
C ALA A 119 -10.89 -17.26 6.89
N VAL A 120 -9.91 -17.92 7.48
CA VAL A 120 -9.06 -18.90 6.78
C VAL A 120 -9.24 -20.24 7.47
N PHE A 121 -9.45 -21.29 6.69
CA PHE A 121 -9.53 -22.65 7.21
C PHE A 121 -8.20 -23.36 6.97
N VAL A 122 -7.36 -23.43 8.02
CA VAL A 122 -6.13 -24.23 8.03
C VAL A 122 -6.23 -25.19 9.22
N GLN A 123 -6.77 -26.40 8.97
CA GLN A 123 -7.12 -27.43 9.97
C GLN A 123 -8.25 -27.02 10.94
N MET A 124 -8.29 -25.76 11.35
CA MET A 124 -9.34 -25.11 12.11
C MET A 124 -9.62 -23.71 11.54
N GLU A 125 -10.73 -23.10 11.96
CA GLU A 125 -11.04 -21.72 11.59
C GLU A 125 -10.07 -20.76 12.26
N LEU A 126 -9.38 -19.96 11.45
CA LEU A 126 -8.58 -18.83 11.86
C LEU A 126 -9.25 -17.55 11.35
N GLY A 127 -9.77 -16.76 12.28
CA GLY A 127 -10.36 -15.46 11.98
C GLY A 127 -9.33 -14.33 11.93
N LEU A 128 -9.43 -13.48 10.92
CA LEU A 128 -8.69 -12.24 10.80
C LEU A 128 -9.66 -11.05 10.76
N TYR A 129 -9.53 -10.16 11.74
CA TYR A 129 -10.26 -8.91 11.85
C TYR A 129 -9.43 -7.81 11.20
N ILE A 130 -9.96 -7.21 10.15
CA ILE A 130 -9.26 -6.24 9.31
C ILE A 130 -9.63 -4.83 9.74
N PHE A 131 -8.60 -4.01 9.90
CA PHE A 131 -8.68 -2.60 10.24
C PHE A 131 -7.94 -1.79 9.20
N GLU A 132 -8.48 -0.62 8.88
CA GLU A 132 -7.76 0.44 8.20
C GLU A 132 -7.02 1.31 9.22
N VAL A 133 -5.79 1.68 8.91
CA VAL A 133 -5.04 2.68 9.66
C VAL A 133 -5.44 4.05 9.16
N LEU A 134 -6.06 4.84 10.03
CA LEU A 134 -6.42 6.22 9.75
C LEU A 134 -5.24 7.16 10.09
N PRO A 135 -5.08 8.26 9.35
CA PRO A 135 -4.07 9.29 9.64
C PRO A 135 -4.30 10.00 10.97
#